data_AF-A0A7J2K6U0-F1
#
_entry.id   AF-A0A7J2K6U0-F1
#
_cell.length_a   1.000
_cell.length_b   1.000
_cell.length_c   1.000
_cell.angle_alpha   90.00
_cell.angle_beta   90.00
_cell.angle_gamma   90.00
#
_symmetry.space_group_name_H-M   'P 1'
#
loop_
_entity.id
_entity.type
_entity.pdbx_description
1 polymer ?
#
loop_
_entity_poly.entity_id
_entity_poly.type
_entity_poly.pdbx_seq_one_letter_code
_entity_poly.pdbx_strand_id
1 'polypeptide(L)' 'RRIKGVKMANSVLGRFDAVVVIEAESLEELRKIIYEMIEQHPNVLHTETLISIFHPP' A
#
# COMPACT_ATOMS: atom_id res chain seq x y z
N ARG A 1 0.46 1.77 15.20
CA ARG A 1 1.48 2.61 14.53
C ARG A 1 0.91 3.09 13.20
N ARG A 2 1.07 4.35 12.82
CA ARG A 2 0.72 4.82 11.45
C ARG A 2 1.90 4.54 10.52
N ILE A 3 1.64 3.91 9.37
CA ILE A 3 2.64 3.71 8.32
C ILE A 3 2.72 5.02 7.51
N LYS A 4 3.93 5.54 7.28
CA LYS A 4 4.15 6.77 6.51
C LYS A 4 3.69 6.55 5.06
N GLY A 5 3.08 7.56 4.45
CA GLY A 5 2.60 7.49 3.06
C GLY A 5 1.19 6.92 2.89
N VAL A 6 0.65 6.22 3.91
CA VAL A 6 -0.74 5.76 3.88
C VAL A 6 -1.70 6.94 4.01
N LYS A 7 -2.51 7.16 2.98
CA LYS A 7 -3.56 8.19 2.94
C LYS A 7 -4.91 7.66 3.38
N MET A 8 -5.17 6.40 3.08
CA MET A 8 -6.41 5.74 3.43
C MET A 8 -6.14 4.26 3.71
N ALA A 9 -6.84 3.70 4.68
CA ALA A 9 -6.83 2.28 4.97
C ALA A 9 -8.23 1.89 5.45
N ASN A 10 -8.89 1.01 4.69
CA ASN A 10 -10.25 0.56 4.98
C ASN A 10 -10.31 -0.96 4.96
N SER A 11 -11.03 -1.52 5.91
CA SER A 11 -11.50 -2.90 5.80
C SER A 11 -12.60 -2.98 4.74
N VAL A 12 -12.56 -4.03 3.93
CA VAL A 12 -13.56 -4.27 2.89
C VAL A 12 -14.12 -5.67 3.01
N LEU A 13 -15.34 -5.88 2.50
CA LEU A 13 -15.92 -7.21 2.38
C LEU A 13 -15.68 -7.71 0.96
N GLY A 14 -14.88 -8.76 0.79
CA GLY A 14 -14.60 -9.31 -0.54
C GLY A 14 -13.39 -10.24 -0.57
N ARG A 15 -12.71 -10.29 -1.71
CA ARG A 15 -11.50 -11.12 -1.93
C ARG A 15 -10.32 -10.72 -1.04
N PHE A 16 -10.28 -9.46 -0.61
CA PHE A 16 -9.26 -8.92 0.27
C PHE A 16 -9.92 -8.44 1.57
N ASP A 17 -9.19 -8.46 2.68
CA ASP A 17 -9.68 -7.98 3.97
C ASP A 17 -9.54 -6.46 4.14
N ALA A 18 -8.62 -5.84 3.40
CA ALA A 18 -8.34 -4.42 3.46
C ALA A 18 -7.86 -3.85 2.12
N VAL A 19 -8.18 -2.58 1.88
CA VAL A 19 -7.64 -1.77 0.79
C VAL A 19 -6.92 -0.56 1.40
N VAL A 20 -5.69 -0.33 0.95
CA VAL A 20 -4.82 0.74 1.43
C VAL A 20 -4.40 1.62 0.25
N VAL A 21 -4.55 2.93 0.40
CA VAL A 21 -4.06 3.93 -0.57
C VAL A 21 -2.81 4.57 -0.03
N ILE A 22 -1.75 4.53 -0.84
CA ILE A 22 -0.42 5.00 -0.50
C ILE A 22 -0.01 6.05 -1.54
N GLU A 23 0.53 7.16 -1.07
CA GLU A 23 1.21 8.13 -1.92
C GLU A 23 2.70 8.14 -1.59
N ALA A 24 3.53 8.16 -2.63
CA ALA A 24 4.97 8.20 -2.54
C ALA A 24 5.52 9.11 -3.65
N GLU A 25 6.64 9.77 -3.40
CA GLU A 25 7.26 10.70 -4.36
C GLU A 25 8.04 9.96 -5.46
N SER A 26 8.33 8.67 -5.26
CA SER A 26 9.08 7.84 -6.20
C SER A 26 8.73 6.35 -6.07
N LEU A 27 9.04 5.57 -7.11
CA LEU A 27 8.90 4.11 -7.08
C LEU A 27 9.79 3.46 -6.00
N GLU A 28 10.94 4.05 -5.68
CA GLU A 28 11.83 3.52 -4.63
C GLU A 28 11.24 3.73 -3.23
N GLU A 29 10.60 4.89 -2.97
CA GLU A 29 9.85 5.09 -1.73
C GLU A 29 8.65 4.14 -1.64
N LEU A 30 7.92 3.96 -2.74
CA LEU A 30 6.80 3.01 -2.80
C LEU A 30 7.27 1.58 -2.49
N ARG A 31 8.39 1.14 -3.07
CA ARG A 31 9.01 -0.18 -2.83
C ARG A 31 9.29 -0.38 -1.34
N LYS A 32 9.88 0.61 -0.67
CA LYS A 32 10.16 0.54 0.77
C LYS A 32 8.89 0.43 1.61
N ILE A 33 7.87 1.22 1.31
CA ILE A 33 6.59 1.16 2.05
C ILE A 33 5.96 -0.22 1.91
N ILE A 34 5.91 -0.78 0.70
CA ILE A 34 5.28 -2.09 0.45
C ILE A 34 6.08 -3.21 1.15
N TYR A 35 7.35 -3.37 0.79
CA TYR A 35 8.12 -4.56 1.18
C TYR A 35 8.70 -4.48 2.59
N GLU A 36 9.06 -3.29 3.06
CA GLU A 36 9.74 -3.13 4.36
C GLU A 36 8.75 -2.78 5.48
N MET A 37 7.55 -2.27 5.16
CA MET A 37 6.56 -1.91 6.19
C MET A 37 5.28 -2.75 6.14
N ILE A 38 4.66 -2.93 4.96
CA ILE A 38 3.36 -3.61 4.86
C ILE A 38 3.54 -5.13 4.89
N GLU A 39 4.40 -5.68 4.05
CA GLU A 39 4.57 -7.14 3.96
C GLU A 39 5.27 -7.76 5.17
N GLN A 40 6.03 -6.97 5.93
CA GLN A 40 6.63 -7.42 7.20
C GLN A 40 5.61 -7.48 8.36
N HIS A 41 4.39 -7.01 8.16
CA HIS A 41 3.38 -7.04 9.21
C HIS A 41 2.91 -8.49 9.45
N PRO A 42 2.92 -8.98 10.70
CA PRO A 42 2.70 -10.40 11.00
C PRO A 42 1.32 -10.94 10.59
N ASN A 43 0.35 -10.04 10.38
CA ASN A 43 -1.01 -10.39 9.97
C ASN A 43 -1.26 -10.22 8.46
N VAL A 44 -0.24 -9.87 7.67
CA VAL A 44 -0.36 -9.76 6.21
C VAL A 44 0.03 -11.10 5.60
N LEU A 45 -0.96 -11.82 5.09
CA LEU A 45 -0.77 -13.10 4.39
C LEU A 45 -0.38 -12.92 2.92
N HIS A 46 -0.98 -11.92 2.27
CA HIS A 46 -0.78 -11.64 0.85
C HIS A 46 -1.11 -10.18 0.53
N THR A 47 -0.42 -9.63 -0.46
CA THR A 47 -0.59 -8.27 -0.97
C THR A 47 -0.71 -8.30 -2.49
N GLU A 48 -1.58 -7.45 -3.02
CA GLU A 48 -1.61 -7.11 -4.44
C GLU A 48 -1.51 -5.60 -4.59
N THR A 49 -0.50 -5.14 -5.34
CA THR A 49 -0.24 -3.70 -5.50
C THR A 49 -0.69 -3.24 -6.89
N LEU A 50 -1.64 -2.31 -6.90
CA LEU A 50 -2.14 -1.64 -8.10
C LEU A 50 -1.45 -0.28 -8.21
N ILE A 51 -0.38 -0.19 -9.00
CA ILE A 51 0.38 1.05 -9.16
C ILE A 51 -0.34 1.97 -10.14
N SER A 52 -0.70 3.17 -9.69
CA SER A 52 -1.19 4.25 -10.54
C SER A 52 -0.07 5.26 -10.77
N ILE A 53 0.37 5.42 -12.02
CA ILE A 53 1.33 6.44 -12.42
C ILE A 53 0.55 7.52 -13.14
N PHE A 54 0.55 8.74 -12.60
CA PHE A 54 -0.05 9.88 -13.28
C PHE A 54 0.70 10.13 -14.59
N HIS A 55 0.00 10.00 -15.71
CA HIS A 55 0.49 10.42 -17.00
C HIS A 55 -0.19 11.76 -17.31
N PRO A 56 0.54 12.90 -17.25
CA PRO A 56 -0.03 14.17 -17.68
C PRO A 56 -0.41 14.09 -19.18
N PRO A 57 -1.45 14.84 -19.60
CA PRO A 57 -1.90 14.88 -21.00
C PRO A 57 -0.84 15.46 -21.94
#